data_AF-A0A2T0QCI1-F1
#
_entry.id   AF-A0A2T0QCI1-F1
#
_cell.length_a   1.000
_cell.length_b   1.000
_cell.length_c   1.000
_cell.angle_alpha   90.00
_cell.angle_beta   90.00
_cell.angle_gamma   90.00
#
_symmetry.space_group_name_H-M   'P 1'
#
loop_
_entity.id
_entity.type
_entity.pdbx_description
1 polymer ?
#
loop_
_entity_poly.entity_id
_entity_poly.type
_entity_poly.pdbx_seq_one_letter_code
_entity_poly.pdbx_strand_id
1 'polypeptide(L)'
;MPVYDRARARLALPIALAAVLAAAAGCSGADDRAAGNDASGRIAVEPDWIEGLEFREETLESGQVTATARHPVVPGANPFTIDVHSTIAEQQSAFVAEFAGGDAPAVLRSDTALLAASGTVLGARIVTDRSAAVPGEEPGSGPAGRSATTRWYDASTGEALPWTALLTGRNAADRLGVLVAAELLERGDVNRERVLETWPDAAVAEGTASPVPTAGATARPAERPTGGMFDNVPEDITPPTPPAPPASPGTVLAPEEARVLAEELAASPLDDIGFDGAGGIVVGFGPGEFTAADAGEVRVTVERAGTDPLLSEFGRRVRDQAVAGTRRLELGAAADDPVPSSTVDCLRVPCAALTFDDGPGEGTPAVLDALAERQARGTFFVMGQLAPEYPELLRRMVAEGHQIGNHTWKHDDLSTMSAEAVREDIERTADAIEAAAGVRPTMVRPPYGAYTQETLEALGAPAILWSNDTMDWHSRDTRRTVTVATEETRPGGIVLMHDIHPETVAGVPDIIDGLLARGFRLVTVGELYGENPPGPGEASGCLDGCVSPTGY
;
A
#
# COMPACT_ATOMS: atom_id res chain seq x y z
N MET A 1 -58.79 -63.89 -6.30
CA MET A 1 -57.44 -63.65 -6.85
C MET A 1 -56.92 -62.35 -6.26
N PRO A 2 -55.65 -62.32 -5.85
CA PRO A 2 -55.19 -61.95 -4.50
C PRO A 2 -54.43 -60.59 -4.51
N VAL A 3 -53.85 -59.99 -3.46
CA VAL A 3 -53.13 -60.43 -2.24
C VAL A 3 -53.14 -59.26 -1.21
N TYR A 4 -53.05 -59.62 0.08
CA TYR A 4 -52.53 -58.88 1.26
C TYR A 4 -51.29 -57.96 0.97
N ASP A 5 -50.80 -57.00 1.77
CA ASP A 5 -50.74 -56.87 3.24
C ASP A 5 -50.37 -55.42 3.66
N ARG A 6 -50.55 -55.15 4.96
CA ARG A 6 -50.23 -53.99 5.79
C ARG A 6 -48.75 -53.57 5.75
N ALA A 7 -48.46 -52.28 6.01
CA ALA A 7 -47.79 -51.85 7.26
C ALA A 7 -47.32 -50.36 7.26
N ARG A 8 -47.67 -49.70 8.38
CA ARG A 8 -46.87 -48.75 9.19
C ARG A 8 -46.60 -47.32 8.70
N ALA A 9 -47.44 -46.44 9.23
CA ALA A 9 -47.14 -45.20 9.96
C ALA A 9 -45.71 -44.63 9.89
N ARG A 10 -45.63 -43.33 9.55
CA ARG A 10 -44.94 -42.29 10.32
C ARG A 10 -45.53 -40.92 9.95
N LEU A 11 -46.11 -40.25 10.95
CA LEU A 11 -46.47 -38.84 10.93
C LEU A 11 -45.22 -38.01 10.65
N ALA A 12 -45.26 -37.15 9.64
CA ALA A 12 -44.35 -36.01 9.52
C ALA A 12 -45.21 -34.75 9.47
N LEU A 13 -45.15 -34.01 10.58
CA LEU A 13 -45.78 -32.71 10.78
C LEU A 13 -44.93 -31.66 10.02
N PRO A 14 -45.50 -30.79 9.15
CA PRO A 14 -44.75 -29.68 8.61
C PRO A 14 -44.72 -28.56 9.65
N ILE A 15 -43.54 -28.27 10.20
CA ILE A 15 -43.30 -27.05 10.97
C ILE A 15 -43.22 -25.90 9.95
N ALA A 16 -44.28 -25.09 9.92
CA ALA A 16 -44.29 -23.81 9.24
C ALA A 16 -43.39 -22.83 10.02
N LEU A 17 -42.28 -22.43 9.42
CA LEU A 17 -41.49 -21.29 9.91
C LEU A 17 -42.17 -20.02 9.38
N ALA A 18 -42.87 -19.32 10.27
CA ALA A 18 -43.50 -18.05 10.00
C ALA A 18 -42.43 -16.98 9.75
N ALA A 19 -42.36 -16.46 8.52
CA ALA A 19 -41.70 -15.21 8.22
C ALA A 19 -42.54 -14.06 8.82
N VAL A 20 -42.04 -13.43 9.89
CA VAL A 20 -42.61 -12.19 10.39
C VAL A 20 -41.96 -11.04 9.60
N LEU A 21 -42.60 -10.66 8.50
CA LEU A 21 -42.48 -9.30 7.98
C LEU A 21 -43.21 -8.36 8.93
N ALA A 22 -42.48 -7.43 9.53
CA ALA A 22 -43.04 -6.22 10.10
C ALA A 22 -42.38 -5.02 9.42
N ALA A 23 -42.98 -4.60 8.31
CA ALA A 23 -42.80 -3.26 7.77
C ALA A 23 -43.59 -2.29 8.67
N ALA A 24 -42.89 -1.38 9.33
CA ALA A 24 -43.48 -0.15 9.84
C ALA A 24 -42.78 1.01 9.14
N ALA A 25 -43.43 1.52 8.09
CA ALA A 25 -43.13 2.81 7.51
C ALA A 25 -43.46 3.90 8.54
N GLY A 26 -42.43 4.52 9.10
CA GLY A 26 -42.51 5.81 9.77
C GLY A 26 -41.76 6.83 8.94
N CYS A 27 -42.45 7.57 8.08
CA CYS A 27 -41.92 8.80 7.51
C CYS A 27 -41.92 9.87 8.60
N SER A 28 -40.74 10.27 9.08
CA SER A 28 -40.55 11.56 9.76
C SER A 28 -39.08 11.95 9.71
N GLY A 29 -38.80 13.12 9.12
CA GLY A 29 -37.59 13.92 9.37
C GLY A 29 -36.29 13.37 8.79
N ALA A 30 -35.61 14.17 7.98
CA ALA A 30 -34.16 14.11 7.91
C ALA A 30 -33.64 14.42 9.33
N ASP A 31 -33.31 13.39 10.10
CA ASP A 31 -32.77 13.54 11.45
C ASP A 31 -31.26 13.79 11.37
N ASP A 32 -30.86 14.98 11.82
CA ASP A 32 -29.51 15.40 12.18
C ASP A 32 -28.87 14.40 13.17
N ARG A 33 -28.23 13.34 12.68
CA ARG A 33 -27.28 12.57 13.49
C ARG A 33 -25.91 13.25 13.41
N ALA A 34 -25.52 13.90 14.52
CA ALA A 34 -24.15 14.37 14.73
C ALA A 34 -23.16 13.20 14.61
N ALA A 35 -21.98 13.44 14.04
CA ALA A 35 -20.85 12.52 14.15
C ALA A 35 -20.67 12.21 15.66
N GLY A 36 -20.84 10.95 16.03
CA GLY A 36 -20.48 10.49 17.36
C GLY A 36 -18.98 10.29 17.39
N ASN A 37 -18.33 10.67 18.49
CA ASN A 37 -17.08 10.01 18.85
C ASN A 37 -17.35 8.50 18.78
N ASP A 38 -16.45 7.74 18.16
CA ASP A 38 -16.49 6.30 18.40
C ASP A 38 -16.26 6.02 19.90
N ALA A 39 -16.36 4.76 20.32
CA ALA A 39 -16.05 4.37 21.69
C ALA A 39 -14.60 4.76 22.12
N SER A 40 -13.76 5.19 21.16
CA SER A 40 -12.36 5.57 21.31
C SER A 40 -12.13 7.10 21.36
N GLY A 41 -13.16 7.94 21.22
CA GLY A 41 -13.00 9.40 21.30
C GLY A 41 -12.40 10.04 20.03
N ARG A 42 -12.14 9.24 19.00
CA ARG A 42 -11.71 9.70 17.68
C ARG A 42 -12.92 10.00 16.82
N ILE A 43 -12.70 10.80 15.79
CA ILE A 43 -13.70 11.01 14.76
C ILE A 43 -13.68 9.80 13.82
N ALA A 44 -14.69 8.95 13.99
CA ALA A 44 -14.99 7.87 13.07
C ALA A 44 -16.17 8.27 12.18
N VAL A 45 -16.28 7.62 11.03
CA VAL A 45 -17.37 7.87 10.09
C VAL A 45 -18.14 6.60 9.81
N GLU A 46 -19.47 6.76 9.74
CA GLU A 46 -20.37 5.67 9.42
C GLU A 46 -20.18 5.24 7.95
N PRO A 47 -20.07 3.94 7.67
CA PRO A 47 -19.90 3.40 6.31
C PRO A 47 -20.88 3.98 5.28
N ASP A 48 -22.13 4.20 5.68
CA ASP A 48 -23.21 4.70 4.81
C ASP A 48 -22.97 6.11 4.25
N TRP A 49 -21.93 6.82 4.71
CA TRP A 49 -21.59 8.16 4.23
C TRP A 49 -20.69 8.16 2.99
N ILE A 50 -20.17 6.99 2.60
CA ILE A 50 -19.35 6.81 1.40
C ILE A 50 -20.17 6.02 0.37
N GLU A 51 -20.50 6.67 -0.74
CA GLU A 51 -21.33 6.07 -1.78
C GLU A 51 -20.62 4.87 -2.42
N GLY A 52 -21.28 3.72 -2.40
CA GLY A 52 -20.77 2.48 -2.98
C GLY A 52 -19.68 1.77 -2.19
N LEU A 53 -19.36 2.23 -0.97
CA LEU A 53 -18.46 1.51 -0.07
C LEU A 53 -18.98 0.11 0.22
N GLU A 54 -18.11 -0.88 0.05
CA GLU A 54 -18.36 -2.26 0.45
C GLU A 54 -17.28 -2.71 1.44
N PHE A 55 -17.58 -3.74 2.25
CA PHE A 55 -16.55 -4.44 3.01
C PHE A 55 -16.45 -5.86 2.48
N ARG A 56 -15.22 -6.31 2.24
CA ARG A 56 -14.93 -7.70 1.88
C ARG A 56 -14.40 -8.44 3.08
N GLU A 57 -14.83 -9.68 3.21
CA GLU A 57 -14.35 -10.61 4.22
C GLU A 57 -13.55 -11.71 3.54
N GLU A 58 -12.37 -11.99 4.08
CA GLU A 58 -11.46 -13.00 3.59
C GLU A 58 -11.03 -13.90 4.76
N THR A 59 -10.81 -15.17 4.47
CA THR A 59 -10.33 -16.15 5.45
C THR A 59 -9.24 -16.98 4.82
N LEU A 60 -8.10 -17.03 5.51
CA LEU A 60 -6.96 -17.84 5.14
C LEU A 60 -6.75 -18.90 6.23
N GLU A 61 -6.66 -20.16 5.79
CA GLU A 61 -6.47 -21.31 6.66
C GLU A 61 -5.19 -22.06 6.26
N SER A 62 -4.35 -22.37 7.25
CA SER A 62 -3.14 -23.16 7.07
C SER A 62 -2.90 -24.05 8.29
N GLY A 63 -3.23 -25.33 8.18
CA GLY A 63 -3.11 -26.28 9.29
C GLY A 63 -4.04 -25.92 10.45
N GLN A 64 -3.47 -25.56 11.61
CA GLN A 64 -4.19 -25.09 12.80
C GLN A 64 -4.28 -23.55 12.89
N VAL A 65 -3.81 -22.84 11.85
CA VAL A 65 -3.80 -21.38 11.81
C VAL A 65 -4.98 -20.87 10.97
N THR A 66 -5.78 -19.97 11.54
CA THR A 66 -6.89 -19.28 10.86
C THR A 66 -6.67 -17.78 10.94
N ALA A 67 -6.64 -17.11 9.80
CA ALA A 67 -6.55 -15.66 9.70
C ALA A 67 -7.78 -15.12 8.97
N THR A 68 -8.54 -14.25 9.63
CA THR A 68 -9.74 -13.61 9.07
C THR A 68 -9.48 -12.12 8.91
N ALA A 69 -9.95 -11.54 7.81
CA ALA A 69 -9.80 -10.13 7.50
C ALA A 69 -11.12 -9.56 7.03
N ARG A 70 -11.44 -8.34 7.49
CA ARG A 70 -12.48 -7.49 6.92
C ARG A 70 -11.88 -6.15 6.53
N HIS A 71 -11.88 -5.84 5.25
CA HIS A 71 -11.29 -4.62 4.69
C HIS A 71 -12.29 -3.86 3.81
N PRO A 72 -12.20 -2.53 3.72
CA PRO A 72 -13.07 -1.72 2.89
C PRO A 72 -12.67 -1.82 1.42
N VAL A 73 -13.64 -1.72 0.53
CA VAL A 73 -13.51 -1.47 -0.90
C VAL A 73 -14.17 -0.13 -1.15
N VAL A 74 -13.34 0.90 -1.36
CA VAL A 74 -13.76 2.29 -1.43
C VAL A 74 -13.77 2.74 -2.91
N PRO A 75 -14.94 2.93 -3.53
CA PRO A 75 -15.01 3.39 -4.91
C PRO A 75 -14.34 4.76 -5.08
N GLY A 76 -13.48 4.90 -6.09
CA GLY A 76 -12.75 6.14 -6.35
C GLY A 76 -11.53 6.37 -5.43
N ALA A 77 -11.25 5.44 -4.50
CA ALA A 77 -10.06 5.43 -3.66
C ALA A 77 -9.40 4.03 -3.68
N ASN A 78 -9.15 3.50 -4.87
CA ASN A 78 -8.56 2.17 -5.06
C ASN A 78 -7.14 2.04 -4.46
N PRO A 79 -6.23 3.03 -4.57
CA PRO A 79 -4.93 2.97 -3.90
C PRO A 79 -5.06 2.76 -2.39
N PHE A 80 -6.05 3.40 -1.77
CA PHE A 80 -6.34 3.23 -0.34
C PHE A 80 -6.94 1.87 0.00
N THR A 81 -7.83 1.35 -0.86
CA THR A 81 -8.38 -0.01 -0.73
C THR A 81 -7.25 -1.05 -0.75
N ILE A 82 -6.32 -0.89 -1.69
CA ILE A 82 -5.15 -1.75 -1.88
C ILE A 82 -4.24 -1.66 -0.66
N ASP A 83 -3.86 -0.45 -0.27
CA ASP A 83 -2.94 -0.20 0.84
C ASP A 83 -3.43 -0.80 2.17
N VAL A 84 -4.73 -0.65 2.46
CA VAL A 84 -5.37 -1.27 3.64
C VAL A 84 -5.38 -2.79 3.52
N HIS A 85 -5.70 -3.34 2.34
CA HIS A 85 -5.71 -4.79 2.13
C HIS A 85 -4.32 -5.42 2.20
N SER A 86 -3.31 -4.82 1.55
CA SER A 86 -1.91 -5.26 1.58
C SER A 86 -1.35 -5.23 3.00
N THR A 87 -1.62 -4.16 3.78
CA THR A 87 -1.23 -4.09 5.19
C THR A 87 -1.81 -5.26 5.99
N ILE A 88 -3.08 -5.62 5.77
CA ILE A 88 -3.71 -6.77 6.42
C ILE A 88 -3.08 -8.08 5.94
N ALA A 89 -2.87 -8.24 4.63
CA ALA A 89 -2.31 -9.45 4.03
C ALA A 89 -0.87 -9.74 4.52
N GLU A 90 -0.06 -8.70 4.71
CA GLU A 90 1.27 -8.80 5.32
C GLU A 90 1.19 -9.29 6.77
N GLN A 91 0.27 -8.72 7.58
CA GLN A 91 0.05 -9.16 8.96
C GLN A 91 -0.42 -10.62 9.02
N GLN A 92 -1.33 -11.03 8.13
CA GLN A 92 -1.79 -12.41 8.02
C GLN A 92 -0.66 -13.35 7.62
N SER A 93 0.17 -12.96 6.65
CA SER A 93 1.31 -13.76 6.18
C SER A 93 2.35 -13.94 7.27
N ALA A 94 2.68 -12.88 8.01
CA ALA A 94 3.61 -12.92 9.14
C ALA A 94 3.07 -13.83 10.26
N PHE A 95 1.78 -13.74 10.59
CA PHE A 95 1.15 -14.60 11.60
C PHE A 95 1.15 -16.07 11.19
N VAL A 96 0.82 -16.37 9.94
CA VAL A 96 0.85 -17.74 9.42
C VAL A 96 2.25 -18.30 9.45
N ALA A 97 3.26 -17.51 9.08
CA ALA A 97 4.66 -17.92 9.17
C ALA A 97 5.10 -18.19 10.61
N GLU A 98 4.66 -17.37 11.58
CA GLU A 98 4.96 -17.52 13.00
C GLU A 98 4.47 -18.85 13.58
N PHE A 99 3.28 -19.31 13.18
CA PHE A 99 2.65 -20.53 13.68
C PHE A 99 2.68 -21.72 12.70
N ALA A 100 3.41 -21.59 11.59
CA ALA A 100 3.49 -22.61 10.56
C ALA A 100 4.04 -23.94 11.13
N GLY A 101 3.29 -25.03 10.96
CA GLY A 101 3.69 -26.36 11.42
C GLY A 101 3.51 -26.61 12.93
N GLY A 102 2.85 -25.70 13.65
CA GLY A 102 2.44 -25.91 15.05
C GLY A 102 1.18 -26.80 15.18
N ASP A 103 1.08 -27.51 16.30
CA ASP A 103 -0.07 -28.37 16.63
C ASP A 103 -1.19 -27.63 17.40
N ALA A 104 -0.99 -26.35 17.69
CA ALA A 104 -1.91 -25.53 18.47
C ALA A 104 -2.75 -24.59 17.60
N PRO A 105 -4.06 -24.45 17.86
CA PRO A 105 -4.89 -23.47 17.16
C PRO A 105 -4.39 -22.04 17.35
N ALA A 106 -4.19 -21.33 16.25
CA ALA A 106 -3.81 -19.91 16.25
C ALA A 106 -4.80 -19.12 15.41
N VAL A 107 -5.34 -18.03 15.96
CA VAL A 107 -6.36 -17.21 15.31
C VAL A 107 -5.90 -15.76 15.21
N LEU A 108 -5.99 -15.20 14.01
CA LEU A 108 -5.84 -13.79 13.72
C LEU A 108 -7.16 -13.24 13.17
N ARG A 109 -7.59 -12.09 13.67
CA ARG A 109 -8.75 -11.36 13.17
C ARG A 109 -8.38 -9.90 12.97
N SER A 110 -8.42 -9.45 11.72
CA SER A 110 -8.24 -8.05 11.36
C SER A 110 -9.58 -7.46 10.93
N ASP A 111 -10.00 -6.37 11.57
CA ASP A 111 -11.18 -5.60 11.18
C ASP A 111 -10.78 -4.14 10.93
N THR A 112 -11.40 -3.53 9.92
CA THR A 112 -11.09 -2.15 9.54
C THR A 112 -12.24 -1.23 9.93
N ALA A 113 -11.93 -0.21 10.74
CA ALA A 113 -12.81 0.93 10.98
C ALA A 113 -12.40 2.09 10.07
N LEU A 114 -13.37 2.81 9.50
CA LEU A 114 -13.09 4.01 8.73
C LEU A 114 -12.96 5.24 9.64
N LEU A 115 -11.85 5.94 9.47
CA LEU A 115 -11.57 7.23 10.06
C LEU A 115 -11.77 8.29 8.97
N ALA A 116 -12.98 8.77 8.67
CA ALA A 116 -13.06 9.80 7.62
C ALA A 116 -12.62 11.17 8.14
N ALA A 117 -11.72 11.80 7.39
CA ALA A 117 -11.34 13.20 7.51
C ALA A 117 -11.81 13.90 6.23
N SER A 118 -12.96 14.54 6.29
CA SER A 118 -13.78 14.99 5.16
C SER A 118 -13.13 15.73 3.97
N GLY A 119 -13.90 15.85 2.88
CA GLY A 119 -13.48 16.55 1.66
C GLY A 119 -12.64 15.64 0.78
N THR A 120 -11.31 15.74 0.91
CA THR A 120 -10.33 15.03 0.08
C THR A 120 -9.48 14.04 0.85
N VAL A 121 -9.83 13.70 2.10
CA VAL A 121 -9.04 12.74 2.90
C VAL A 121 -9.92 11.57 3.35
N LEU A 122 -9.33 10.39 3.42
CA LEU A 122 -9.95 9.22 4.04
C LEU A 122 -8.90 8.51 4.89
N GLY A 123 -9.29 8.02 6.05
CA GLY A 123 -8.44 7.24 6.92
C GLY A 123 -9.09 5.89 7.23
N ALA A 124 -8.26 4.90 7.53
CA ALA A 124 -8.67 3.59 8.00
C ALA A 124 -7.81 3.22 9.19
N ARG A 125 -8.46 2.65 10.20
CA ARG A 125 -7.83 2.02 11.33
C ARG A 125 -8.00 0.52 11.18
N ILE A 126 -6.90 -0.18 11.03
CA ILE A 126 -6.86 -1.64 10.98
C ILE A 126 -6.62 -2.11 12.41
N VAL A 127 -7.58 -2.82 12.99
CA VAL A 127 -7.47 -3.42 14.33
C VAL A 127 -7.26 -4.91 14.17
N THR A 128 -6.18 -5.42 14.76
CA THR A 128 -5.80 -6.82 14.64
C THR A 128 -5.77 -7.48 16.01
N ASP A 129 -6.68 -8.42 16.21
CA ASP A 129 -6.76 -9.31 17.36
C ASP A 129 -6.06 -10.63 17.03
N ARG A 130 -5.17 -11.09 17.90
CA ARG A 130 -4.46 -12.36 17.74
C ARG A 130 -4.54 -13.18 19.02
N SER A 131 -4.61 -14.50 18.87
CA SER A 131 -4.58 -15.45 19.98
C SER A 131 -3.98 -16.77 19.53
N ALA A 132 -3.27 -17.46 20.42
CA ALA A 132 -2.75 -18.80 20.16
C ALA A 132 -3.05 -19.68 21.37
N ALA A 133 -3.88 -20.71 21.16
CA ALA A 133 -4.29 -21.64 22.21
C ALA A 133 -3.12 -22.54 22.64
N VAL A 134 -3.26 -23.19 23.80
CA VAL A 134 -2.38 -24.29 24.19
C VAL A 134 -2.82 -25.56 23.43
N PRO A 135 -1.91 -26.45 22.99
CA PRO A 135 -2.29 -27.69 22.32
C PRO A 135 -3.38 -28.47 23.10
N GLY A 136 -4.51 -28.73 22.45
CA GLY A 136 -5.65 -29.44 23.03
C GLY A 136 -6.74 -28.56 23.68
N GLU A 137 -6.57 -27.23 23.69
CA GLU A 137 -7.62 -26.28 24.09
C GLU A 137 -8.39 -25.71 22.89
N GLU A 138 -9.52 -25.04 23.15
CA GLU A 138 -10.36 -24.42 22.12
C GLU A 138 -9.63 -23.26 21.43
N PRO A 139 -9.80 -23.08 20.10
CA PRO A 139 -9.26 -21.92 19.39
C PRO A 139 -9.67 -20.61 20.06
N GLY A 140 -8.70 -19.73 20.29
CA GLY A 140 -8.93 -18.43 20.94
C GLY A 140 -8.91 -18.44 22.47
N SER A 141 -8.61 -19.57 23.13
CA SER A 141 -8.49 -19.64 24.60
C SER A 141 -7.18 -19.10 25.17
N GLY A 142 -6.15 -18.94 24.34
CA GLY A 142 -4.81 -18.55 24.78
C GLY A 142 -4.58 -17.04 24.87
N PRO A 143 -3.35 -16.59 25.20
CA PRO A 143 -3.05 -15.18 25.39
C PRO A 143 -3.44 -14.36 24.16
N ALA A 144 -4.27 -13.35 24.38
CA ALA A 144 -4.78 -12.46 23.35
C ALA A 144 -3.90 -11.21 23.27
N GLY A 145 -3.48 -10.86 22.06
CA GLY A 145 -2.85 -9.59 21.73
C GLY A 145 -3.77 -8.78 20.83
N ARG A 146 -3.76 -7.45 21.00
CA ARG A 146 -4.44 -6.53 20.09
C ARG A 146 -3.47 -5.43 19.69
N SER A 147 -3.39 -5.16 18.40
CA SER A 147 -2.70 -4.00 17.84
C SER A 147 -3.64 -3.23 16.93
N ALA A 148 -3.28 -1.99 16.63
CA ALA A 148 -3.97 -1.21 15.62
C ALA A 148 -2.96 -0.37 14.84
N THR A 149 -3.26 -0.10 13.58
CA THR A 149 -2.45 0.79 12.75
C THR A 149 -3.35 1.63 11.85
N THR A 150 -2.88 2.80 11.43
CA THR A 150 -3.67 3.75 10.64
C THR A 150 -3.08 4.00 9.26
N ARG A 151 -3.95 3.96 8.26
CA ARG A 151 -3.68 4.26 6.86
C ARG A 151 -4.51 5.46 6.44
N TRP A 152 -3.96 6.29 5.56
CA TRP A 152 -4.60 7.52 5.10
C TRP A 152 -4.62 7.60 3.57
N TYR A 153 -5.52 8.41 3.03
CA TYR A 153 -5.68 8.63 1.60
C TYR A 153 -5.80 10.12 1.35
N ASP A 154 -5.05 10.62 0.38
CA ASP A 154 -5.21 11.96 -0.13
C ASP A 154 -5.84 11.92 -1.52
N ALA A 155 -7.14 12.19 -1.60
CA ALA A 155 -7.89 12.23 -2.86
C ALA A 155 -7.44 13.38 -3.78
N SER A 156 -6.72 14.39 -3.27
CA SER A 156 -6.17 15.46 -4.12
C SER A 156 -4.96 15.01 -4.94
N THR A 157 -4.24 13.99 -4.47
CA THR A 157 -3.09 13.41 -5.16
C THR A 157 -3.33 11.97 -5.63
N GLY A 158 -4.39 11.31 -5.15
CA GLY A 158 -4.67 9.91 -5.41
C GLY A 158 -3.81 8.93 -4.60
N GLU A 159 -3.10 9.40 -3.57
CA GLU A 159 -2.08 8.61 -2.86
C GLU A 159 -2.62 7.96 -1.58
N ALA A 160 -2.26 6.71 -1.34
CA ALA A 160 -2.38 6.08 -0.03
C ALA A 160 -1.09 6.31 0.78
N LEU A 161 -1.26 6.74 2.02
CA LEU A 161 -0.21 7.32 2.85
C LEU A 161 -0.16 6.65 4.23
N PRO A 162 1.04 6.37 4.76
CA PRO A 162 1.21 5.91 6.14
C PRO A 162 0.91 7.02 7.17
N TRP A 163 0.79 6.63 8.44
CA TRP A 163 0.60 7.57 9.57
C TRP A 163 1.70 8.64 9.65
N THR A 164 2.93 8.33 9.21
CA THR A 164 4.08 9.25 9.20
C THR A 164 3.87 10.45 8.27
N ALA A 165 3.01 10.32 7.24
CA ALA A 165 2.65 11.42 6.35
C ALA A 165 1.90 12.55 7.07
N LEU A 166 1.34 12.30 8.26
CA LEU A 166 0.73 13.33 9.09
C LEU A 166 1.75 14.29 9.70
N LEU A 167 3.03 13.93 9.73
CA LEU A 167 4.11 14.64 10.43
C LEU A 167 5.12 15.23 9.45
N THR A 168 5.87 16.25 9.87
CA THR A 168 6.90 16.91 9.02
C THR A 168 8.18 16.11 8.84
N GLY A 169 8.25 14.88 9.38
CA GLY A 169 9.42 13.98 9.29
C GLY A 169 9.82 13.39 10.63
N ARG A 170 11.00 12.74 10.69
CA ARG A 170 11.48 11.99 11.86
C ARG A 170 11.50 12.80 13.15
N ASN A 171 12.06 14.01 13.13
CA ASN A 171 12.12 14.88 14.31
C ASN A 171 10.74 15.19 14.90
N ALA A 172 9.70 15.28 14.05
CA ALA A 172 8.34 15.50 14.51
C ALA A 172 7.73 14.24 15.13
N ALA A 173 8.03 13.06 14.58
CA ALA A 173 7.64 11.77 15.18
C ALA A 173 8.29 11.55 16.54
N ASP A 174 9.60 11.79 16.66
CA ASP A 174 10.33 11.67 17.93
C ASP A 174 9.77 12.65 18.97
N ARG A 175 9.47 13.89 18.55
CA ARG A 175 8.87 14.90 19.44
C ARG A 175 7.45 14.53 19.87
N LEU A 176 6.65 13.98 18.97
CA LEU A 176 5.31 13.46 19.31
C LEU A 176 5.43 12.34 20.35
N GLY A 177 6.39 11.42 20.17
CA GLY A 177 6.68 10.36 21.12
C GLY A 177 6.97 10.87 22.53
N VAL A 178 7.78 11.93 22.66
CA VAL A 178 8.05 12.56 23.97
C VAL A 178 6.80 13.17 24.60
N LEU A 179 5.93 13.81 23.81
CA LEU A 179 4.68 14.39 24.32
C LEU A 179 3.71 13.29 24.77
N VAL A 180 3.59 12.23 23.99
CA VAL A 180 2.78 11.04 24.33
C VAL A 180 3.30 10.38 25.60
N ALA A 181 4.62 10.22 25.74
CA ALA A 181 5.25 9.66 26.93
C ALA A 181 4.93 10.49 28.18
N ALA A 182 4.98 11.83 28.08
CA ALA A 182 4.62 12.71 29.20
C ALA A 182 3.18 12.47 29.67
N GLU A 183 2.22 12.43 28.74
CA GLU A 183 0.82 12.13 29.04
C GLU A 183 0.64 10.71 29.62
N LEU A 184 1.37 9.71 29.13
CA LEU A 184 1.34 8.36 29.70
C LEU A 184 1.84 8.35 31.15
N LEU A 185 2.96 9.04 31.43
CA LEU A 185 3.60 9.06 32.75
C LEU A 185 2.77 9.78 33.82
N GLU A 186 1.87 10.69 33.42
CA GLU A 186 0.88 11.28 34.33
C GLU A 186 -0.22 10.30 34.76
N ARG A 187 -0.37 9.17 34.03
CA ARG A 187 -1.35 8.14 34.38
C ARG A 187 -0.83 7.23 35.48
N GLY A 188 -1.72 6.89 36.41
CA GLY A 188 -1.40 5.98 37.53
C GLY A 188 -1.44 4.49 37.17
N ASP A 189 -1.85 4.12 35.96
CA ASP A 189 -2.12 2.74 35.53
C ASP A 189 -1.09 2.18 34.53
N VAL A 190 -0.03 2.94 34.20
CA VAL A 190 0.97 2.55 33.21
C VAL A 190 2.25 1.96 33.81
N ASN A 191 2.92 1.10 33.05
CA ASN A 191 4.28 0.63 33.31
C ASN A 191 5.28 1.72 32.91
N ARG A 192 5.64 2.54 33.90
CA ARG A 192 6.59 3.65 33.77
C ARG A 192 7.96 3.24 33.19
N GLU A 193 8.50 2.09 33.58
CA GLU A 193 9.80 1.63 33.08
C GLU A 193 9.76 1.43 31.56
N ARG A 194 8.73 0.74 31.08
CA ARG A 194 8.52 0.49 29.64
C ARG A 194 8.30 1.77 28.83
N VAL A 195 7.60 2.76 29.39
CA VAL A 195 7.43 4.08 28.74
C VAL A 195 8.79 4.76 28.56
N LEU A 196 9.65 4.74 29.58
CA LEU A 196 10.97 5.37 29.54
C LEU A 196 12.00 4.59 28.70
N GLU A 197 11.87 3.27 28.60
CA GLU A 197 12.65 2.46 27.65
C GLU A 197 12.29 2.80 26.19
N THR A 198 11.00 3.02 25.93
CA THR A 198 10.50 3.37 24.60
C THR A 198 10.85 4.80 24.21
N TRP A 199 10.73 5.75 25.14
CA TRP A 199 11.07 7.15 24.94
C TRP A 199 12.01 7.67 26.05
N PRO A 200 13.33 7.40 25.94
CA PRO A 200 14.30 7.82 26.96
C PRO A 200 14.34 9.33 27.20
N ASP A 201 14.10 10.12 26.15
CA ASP A 201 14.14 11.59 26.22
C ASP A 201 12.99 12.19 27.07
N ALA A 202 11.94 11.42 27.35
CA ALA A 202 10.86 11.85 28.23
C ALA A 202 11.33 12.05 29.68
N ALA A 203 12.35 11.29 30.13
CA ALA A 203 12.94 11.44 31.46
C ALA A 203 13.60 12.82 31.67
N VAL A 204 14.11 13.43 30.60
CA VAL A 204 14.77 14.75 30.64
C VAL A 204 13.75 15.87 30.77
N ALA A 205 12.56 15.71 30.19
CA ALA A 205 11.47 16.68 30.26
C ALA A 205 10.89 16.80 31.69
N GLU A 206 10.71 15.68 32.39
CA GLU A 206 10.22 15.66 33.79
C GLU A 206 11.13 16.44 34.77
N GLY A 207 12.45 16.40 34.54
CA GLY A 207 13.43 17.07 35.41
C GLY A 207 13.42 18.61 35.32
N THR A 208 12.72 19.19 34.35
CA THR A 208 12.69 20.64 34.09
C THR A 208 11.40 21.34 34.51
N ALA A 209 10.39 20.59 34.94
CA ALA A 209 9.13 21.16 35.45
C ALA A 209 9.28 21.66 36.90
N SER A 210 9.90 22.82 37.09
CA SER A 210 9.71 23.63 38.30
C SER A 210 8.37 24.39 38.23
N PRO A 211 7.65 24.56 39.35
CA PRO A 211 6.32 25.15 39.35
C PRO A 211 6.39 26.64 38.95
N VAL A 212 5.56 27.03 37.99
CA VAL A 212 5.37 28.41 37.55
C VAL A 212 4.84 29.25 38.72
N PRO A 213 5.50 30.36 39.13
CA PRO A 213 4.91 31.26 40.11
C PRO A 213 3.88 32.16 39.42
N THR A 214 2.73 32.29 40.09
CA THR A 214 1.62 33.18 39.73
C THR A 214 2.04 34.64 39.52
N ALA A 215 1.45 35.26 38.51
CA ALA A 215 1.66 36.64 38.08
C ALA A 215 1.57 37.69 39.21
N GLY A 216 2.54 38.60 39.24
CA GLY A 216 2.48 39.81 40.04
C GLY A 216 3.68 40.75 39.81
N ALA A 217 3.37 41.97 39.35
CA ALA A 217 4.17 43.20 39.45
C ALA A 217 5.23 43.52 38.37
N THR A 218 4.80 44.39 37.45
CA THR A 218 5.41 45.67 36.99
C THR A 218 6.93 45.78 36.71
N ALA A 219 7.20 46.20 35.47
CA ALA A 219 8.49 46.52 34.85
C ALA A 219 9.36 47.59 35.54
N ARG A 220 10.69 47.48 35.34
CA ARG A 220 11.63 48.59 35.05
C ARG A 220 12.82 48.08 34.19
N PRO A 221 13.40 48.91 33.30
CA PRO A 221 14.58 48.54 32.51
C PRO A 221 15.88 49.05 33.15
N ALA A 222 16.96 48.27 33.06
CA ALA A 222 18.34 48.73 33.32
C ALA A 222 19.29 47.85 32.48
N GLU A 223 19.87 48.42 31.41
CA GLU A 223 21.24 48.97 31.34
C GLU A 223 22.34 47.92 31.06
N ARG A 224 23.06 48.12 29.96
CA ARG A 224 24.28 47.39 29.59
C ARG A 224 25.45 47.87 30.46
N PRO A 225 26.36 46.97 30.85
CA PRO A 225 27.74 47.35 31.12
C PRO A 225 28.69 46.88 30.02
N THR A 226 29.59 47.79 29.68
CA THR A 226 30.75 47.67 28.82
C THR A 226 31.95 47.07 29.56
N GLY A 227 32.71 46.20 28.87
CA GLY A 227 34.18 46.09 28.97
C GLY A 227 34.79 45.22 30.07
N GLY A 228 35.75 44.35 29.70
CA GLY A 228 36.70 43.77 30.66
C GLY A 228 37.28 42.39 30.32
N MET A 229 38.13 42.34 29.29
CA MET A 229 39.39 41.58 29.18
C MET A 229 39.68 40.41 30.15
N PHE A 230 39.77 39.18 29.63
CA PHE A 230 40.76 38.17 30.05
C PHE A 230 41.13 37.25 28.87
N ASP A 231 42.41 37.27 28.52
CA ASP A 231 43.08 36.39 27.56
C ASP A 231 43.35 34.99 28.16
N ASN A 232 43.39 33.99 27.27
CA ASN A 232 43.93 32.61 27.37
C ASN A 232 42.95 31.46 27.69
N VAL A 233 42.45 30.80 26.63
CA VAL A 233 42.11 29.36 26.59
C VAL A 233 42.56 28.80 25.22
N PRO A 234 43.11 27.58 25.10
CA PRO A 234 43.68 27.04 23.86
C PRO A 234 42.62 26.75 22.80
N GLU A 235 42.98 26.94 21.52
CA GLU A 235 42.23 26.47 20.35
C GLU A 235 42.16 24.93 20.35
N ASP A 236 41.07 24.34 20.86
CA ASP A 236 40.38 23.16 20.29
C ASP A 236 39.16 22.80 21.16
N ILE A 237 38.08 23.61 21.06
CA ILE A 237 36.73 23.18 21.43
C ILE A 237 35.81 23.79 20.37
N THR A 238 35.38 22.95 19.43
CA THR A 238 34.23 23.29 18.57
C THR A 238 33.02 23.53 19.47
N PRO A 239 32.34 24.70 19.41
CA PRO A 239 31.13 24.90 20.20
C PRO A 239 30.10 23.85 19.79
N PRO A 240 29.28 23.33 20.72
CA PRO A 240 28.14 22.51 20.33
C PRO A 240 27.32 23.33 19.34
N THR A 241 27.05 22.74 18.18
CA THR A 241 26.18 23.30 17.15
C THR A 241 24.91 23.80 17.85
N PRO A 242 24.51 25.07 17.70
CA PRO A 242 23.26 25.53 18.29
C PRO A 242 22.14 24.60 17.79
N PRO A 243 21.15 24.26 18.63
CA PRO A 243 20.01 23.49 18.15
C PRO A 243 19.47 24.17 16.91
N ALA A 244 19.28 23.38 15.86
CA ALA A 244 18.78 23.87 14.58
C ALA A 244 17.59 24.80 14.85
N PRO A 245 17.50 25.96 14.16
CA PRO A 245 16.33 26.80 14.29
C PRO A 245 15.08 25.94 14.03
N PRO A 246 13.94 26.19 14.72
CA PRO A 246 12.72 25.44 14.47
C PRO A 246 12.46 25.45 12.96
N ALA A 247 12.24 24.26 12.41
CA ALA A 247 11.97 24.06 11.00
C ALA A 247 10.93 25.11 10.55
N SER A 248 11.18 25.73 9.40
CA SER A 248 10.25 26.68 8.82
C SER A 248 8.86 26.03 8.72
N PRO A 249 7.77 26.78 8.98
CA PRO A 249 6.44 26.19 9.02
C PRO A 249 6.09 25.63 7.64
N GLY A 250 5.89 24.32 7.58
CA GLY A 250 5.20 23.64 6.47
C GLY A 250 6.09 23.10 5.36
N THR A 251 7.01 22.20 5.67
CA THR A 251 7.52 21.28 4.65
C THR A 251 6.42 20.31 4.26
N VAL A 252 6.15 20.19 2.96
CA VAL A 252 5.48 19.01 2.40
C VAL A 252 6.43 17.85 2.63
N LEU A 253 6.04 16.87 3.44
CA LEU A 253 6.74 15.58 3.44
C LEU A 253 6.25 14.86 2.20
N ALA A 254 7.16 14.56 1.26
CA ALA A 254 6.76 13.86 0.04
C ALA A 254 6.21 12.47 0.40
N PRO A 255 5.22 11.93 -0.36
CA PRO A 255 4.69 10.59 -0.11
C PRO A 255 5.76 9.52 0.06
N GLU A 256 6.81 9.57 -0.77
CA GLU A 256 7.92 8.63 -0.70
C GLU A 256 8.75 8.76 0.58
N GLU A 257 9.06 10.00 0.99
CA GLU A 257 9.77 10.25 2.25
C GLU A 257 8.94 9.79 3.46
N ALA A 258 7.61 9.89 3.38
CA ALA A 258 6.72 9.37 4.42
C ALA A 258 6.76 7.84 4.50
N ARG A 259 6.83 7.14 3.35
CA ARG A 259 6.94 5.66 3.29
C ARG A 259 8.27 5.17 3.86
N VAL A 260 9.39 5.76 3.41
CA VAL A 260 10.72 5.47 3.97
C VAL A 260 10.73 5.68 5.49
N LEU A 261 10.16 6.79 5.96
CA LEU A 261 10.08 7.07 7.39
C LEU A 261 9.20 6.07 8.15
N ALA A 262 8.13 5.56 7.53
CA ALA A 262 7.26 4.54 8.13
C ALA A 262 8.00 3.22 8.33
N GLU A 263 8.86 2.82 7.37
CA GLU A 263 9.72 1.64 7.49
C GLU A 263 10.75 1.80 8.61
N GLU A 264 11.42 2.95 8.68
CA GLU A 264 12.35 3.25 9.77
C GLU A 264 11.65 3.26 11.15
N LEU A 265 10.35 3.57 11.17
CA LEU A 265 9.50 3.62 12.37
C LEU A 265 8.59 2.40 12.50
N ALA A 266 8.84 1.29 11.79
CA ALA A 266 7.95 0.12 11.81
C ALA A 266 7.79 -0.51 13.21
N ALA A 267 8.77 -0.31 14.11
CA ALA A 267 8.71 -0.75 15.50
C ALA A 267 8.20 0.34 16.47
N SER A 268 7.81 1.51 15.97
CA SER A 268 7.27 2.61 16.77
C SER A 268 5.84 2.30 17.21
N PRO A 269 5.47 2.57 18.48
CA PRO A 269 4.10 2.40 18.96
C PRO A 269 3.17 3.55 18.55
N LEU A 270 3.62 4.44 17.66
CA LEU A 270 2.87 5.63 17.22
C LEU A 270 2.05 5.38 15.95
N ASP A 271 1.86 4.14 15.52
CA ASP A 271 1.25 3.82 14.23
C ASP A 271 -0.29 3.88 14.21
N ASP A 272 -0.92 3.96 15.39
CA ASP A 272 -2.35 4.19 15.56
C ASP A 272 -2.68 5.67 15.87
N ILE A 273 -2.59 6.56 14.88
CA ILE A 273 -2.83 8.01 15.03
C ILE A 273 -4.19 8.43 14.45
N GLY A 274 -4.91 9.30 15.18
CA GLY A 274 -6.07 10.03 14.69
C GLY A 274 -6.17 11.43 15.30
N PHE A 275 -7.33 12.08 15.12
CA PHE A 275 -7.62 13.38 15.71
C PHE A 275 -8.93 13.36 16.49
N ASP A 276 -8.97 14.13 17.58
CA ASP A 276 -10.20 14.38 18.34
C ASP A 276 -10.97 15.60 17.80
N GLY A 277 -12.15 15.88 18.38
CA GLY A 277 -12.97 17.04 18.01
C GLY A 277 -12.37 18.41 18.32
N ALA A 278 -11.27 18.48 19.09
CA ALA A 278 -10.52 19.71 19.36
C ALA A 278 -9.31 19.89 18.43
N GLY A 279 -8.99 18.87 17.61
CA GLY A 279 -7.84 18.84 16.72
C GLY A 279 -6.54 18.44 17.42
N GLY A 280 -6.60 17.83 18.60
CA GLY A 280 -5.48 17.14 19.23
C GLY A 280 -5.20 15.80 18.56
N ILE A 281 -3.94 15.37 18.59
CA ILE A 281 -3.55 14.03 18.10
C ILE A 281 -3.92 12.99 19.15
N VAL A 282 -4.64 11.96 18.73
CA VAL A 282 -4.98 10.79 19.55
C VAL A 282 -4.13 9.61 19.12
N VAL A 283 -3.35 9.04 20.04
CA VAL A 283 -2.57 7.81 19.85
C VAL A 283 -3.19 6.69 20.68
N GLY A 284 -3.34 5.51 20.08
CA GLY A 284 -3.92 4.33 20.72
C GLY A 284 -2.85 3.26 20.95
N PHE A 285 -2.97 2.55 22.06
CA PHE A 285 -2.06 1.48 22.47
C PHE A 285 -2.85 0.25 22.87
N GLY A 286 -2.35 -0.91 22.45
CA GLY A 286 -2.97 -2.19 22.73
C GLY A 286 -2.95 -2.53 24.23
N PRO A 287 -3.86 -3.42 24.69
CA PRO A 287 -3.77 -4.01 26.03
C PRO A 287 -2.38 -4.61 26.27
N GLY A 288 -1.79 -4.36 27.45
CA GLY A 288 -0.47 -4.91 27.78
C GLY A 288 0.72 -4.19 27.14
N GLU A 289 0.50 -3.16 26.32
CA GLU A 289 1.58 -2.39 25.69
C GLU A 289 2.24 -1.45 26.70
N PHE A 290 1.47 -0.55 27.32
CA PHE A 290 1.96 0.29 28.42
C PHE A 290 1.18 0.08 29.72
N THR A 291 0.14 -0.74 29.72
CA THR A 291 -0.68 -1.06 30.91
C THR A 291 -0.67 -2.56 31.18
N ALA A 292 -1.44 -3.02 32.17
CA ALA A 292 -1.66 -4.44 32.37
C ALA A 292 -2.42 -5.07 31.18
N ALA A 293 -2.25 -6.36 30.93
CA ALA A 293 -2.87 -7.05 29.79
C ALA A 293 -4.41 -7.13 29.87
N ASP A 294 -4.99 -7.00 31.07
CA ASP A 294 -6.43 -6.93 31.32
C ASP A 294 -6.98 -5.49 31.31
N ALA A 295 -6.10 -4.48 31.30
CA ALA A 295 -6.49 -3.11 31.01
C ALA A 295 -6.75 -3.02 29.51
N GLY A 296 -7.97 -2.60 29.13
CA GLY A 296 -8.34 -2.41 27.74
C GLY A 296 -7.45 -1.37 27.03
N GLU A 297 -7.79 -1.09 25.78
CA GLU A 297 -7.03 -0.15 24.94
C GLU A 297 -6.79 1.21 25.63
N VAL A 298 -5.55 1.67 25.58
CA VAL A 298 -5.08 2.90 26.21
C VAL A 298 -5.02 3.97 25.14
N ARG A 299 -5.55 5.16 25.45
CA ARG A 299 -5.53 6.30 24.55
C ARG A 299 -4.86 7.48 25.19
N VAL A 300 -4.06 8.18 24.40
CA VAL A 300 -3.34 9.38 24.79
C VAL A 300 -3.70 10.47 23.81
N THR A 301 -4.14 11.61 24.33
CA THR A 301 -4.44 12.77 23.50
C THR A 301 -3.41 13.85 23.81
N VAL A 302 -2.70 14.30 22.78
CA VAL A 302 -1.79 15.43 22.90
C VAL A 302 -2.50 16.65 22.32
N GLU A 303 -2.65 17.68 23.16
CA GLU A 303 -3.38 18.89 22.78
C GLU A 303 -2.83 19.54 21.51
N ARG A 304 -3.74 20.14 20.75
CA ARG A 304 -3.44 20.84 19.48
C ARG A 304 -2.26 21.81 19.58
N ALA A 305 -2.16 22.56 20.67
CA ALA A 305 -1.10 23.55 20.86
C ALA A 305 0.31 22.93 20.83
N GLY A 306 0.46 21.68 21.30
CA GLY A 306 1.72 20.95 21.29
C GLY A 306 2.01 20.24 19.96
N THR A 307 0.99 19.98 19.14
CA THR A 307 1.09 19.15 17.93
C THR A 307 1.03 19.94 16.62
N ASP A 308 0.45 21.14 16.61
CA ASP A 308 0.36 22.00 15.42
C ASP A 308 1.71 22.22 14.69
N PRO A 309 2.85 22.41 15.38
CA PRO A 309 4.16 22.54 14.73
C PRO A 309 4.70 21.22 14.15
N LEU A 310 4.18 20.07 14.59
CA LEU A 310 4.66 18.75 14.19
C LEU A 310 4.00 18.28 12.88
N LEU A 311 2.79 18.78 12.60
CA LEU A 311 1.98 18.32 11.47
C LEU A 311 2.55 18.77 10.12
N SER A 312 2.53 17.86 9.15
CA SER A 312 2.75 18.19 7.73
C SER A 312 1.59 19.02 7.17
N GLU A 313 1.69 19.45 5.91
CA GLU A 313 0.54 20.06 5.24
C GLU A 313 -0.65 19.09 5.15
N PHE A 314 -0.38 17.83 4.78
CA PHE A 314 -1.39 16.78 4.76
C PHE A 314 -2.00 16.56 6.15
N GLY A 315 -1.17 16.43 7.20
CA GLY A 315 -1.63 16.27 8.58
C GLY A 315 -2.49 17.43 9.08
N ARG A 316 -2.17 18.67 8.69
CA ARG A 316 -3.03 19.84 8.97
C ARG A 316 -4.37 19.75 8.25
N ARG A 317 -4.39 19.32 6.98
CA ARG A 317 -5.65 19.08 6.25
C ARG A 317 -6.47 18.01 6.94
N VAL A 318 -5.88 16.87 7.31
CA VAL A 318 -6.56 15.79 8.05
C VAL A 318 -7.18 16.32 9.34
N ARG A 319 -6.40 17.04 10.16
CA ARG A 319 -6.86 17.67 11.41
C ARG A 319 -8.01 18.65 11.17
N ASP A 320 -7.86 19.57 10.22
CA ASP A 320 -8.85 20.61 9.98
C ASP A 320 -10.18 20.01 9.51
N GLN A 321 -10.13 18.92 8.74
CA GLN A 321 -11.30 18.17 8.30
C GLN A 321 -11.94 17.38 9.43
N ALA A 322 -11.13 16.79 10.33
CA ALA A 322 -11.61 16.17 11.55
C ALA A 322 -12.41 17.21 12.39
N VAL A 323 -11.84 18.39 12.65
CA VAL A 323 -12.50 19.45 13.44
C VAL A 323 -13.74 20.03 12.74
N ALA A 324 -13.69 20.20 11.40
CA ALA A 324 -14.79 20.77 10.63
C ALA A 324 -16.05 19.90 10.64
N GLY A 325 -15.91 18.58 10.84
CA GLY A 325 -17.01 17.64 10.96
C GLY A 325 -17.87 17.55 9.69
N THR A 326 -17.30 17.84 8.52
CA THR A 326 -17.98 17.74 7.21
C THR A 326 -18.26 16.26 6.90
N ARG A 327 -19.40 15.93 6.28
CA ARG A 327 -19.98 14.55 6.37
C ARG A 327 -20.29 13.88 5.04
N ARG A 328 -19.74 14.41 3.94
CA ARG A 328 -19.85 13.80 2.62
C ARG A 328 -18.46 13.76 1.99
N LEU A 329 -18.06 12.57 1.56
CA LEU A 329 -16.83 12.37 0.82
C LEU A 329 -17.13 12.57 -0.66
N GLU A 330 -16.49 13.55 -1.30
CA GLU A 330 -16.53 13.71 -2.77
C GLU A 330 -15.22 13.15 -3.33
N LEU A 331 -15.14 11.83 -3.40
CA LEU A 331 -14.13 11.15 -4.21
C LEU A 331 -14.51 11.43 -5.67
N GLY A 332 -13.82 12.37 -6.31
CA GLY A 332 -14.23 12.96 -7.59
C GLY A 332 -14.73 11.92 -8.60
N ALA A 333 -15.90 12.18 -9.18
CA ALA A 333 -16.35 11.45 -10.36
C ALA A 333 -15.32 11.72 -11.48
N ALA A 334 -14.67 10.66 -11.96
CA ALA A 334 -13.76 10.73 -13.09
C ALA A 334 -14.47 11.44 -14.26
N ALA A 335 -13.82 12.46 -14.81
CA ALA A 335 -14.32 13.17 -15.97
C ALA A 335 -14.37 12.22 -17.17
N ASP A 336 -15.58 12.05 -17.72
CA ASP A 336 -15.83 11.37 -18.98
C ASP A 336 -15.01 12.03 -20.12
N ASP A 337 -14.14 11.27 -20.78
CA ASP A 337 -13.98 11.34 -22.24
C ASP A 337 -13.49 9.99 -22.82
N PRO A 338 -13.98 9.54 -23.99
CA PRO A 338 -13.85 8.16 -24.42
C PRO A 338 -12.69 7.93 -25.40
N VAL A 339 -11.88 6.89 -25.13
CA VAL A 339 -11.13 6.16 -26.16
C VAL A 339 -11.51 4.67 -26.06
N PRO A 340 -11.98 4.02 -27.15
CA PRO A 340 -12.57 2.70 -27.05
C PRO A 340 -11.55 1.56 -26.98
N SER A 341 -11.63 0.81 -25.86
CA SER A 341 -11.46 -0.64 -25.68
C SER A 341 -10.04 -1.22 -25.90
N SER A 342 -9.43 -1.83 -24.89
CA SER A 342 -10.08 -2.83 -24.04
C SER A 342 -10.46 -2.40 -22.62
N THR A 343 -11.61 -2.94 -22.22
CA THR A 343 -12.45 -2.64 -21.07
C THR A 343 -12.00 -3.34 -19.78
N VAL A 344 -10.69 -3.51 -19.56
CA VAL A 344 -10.18 -4.17 -18.34
C VAL A 344 -9.61 -3.11 -17.41
N ASP A 345 -10.43 -2.70 -16.43
CA ASP A 345 -9.98 -1.86 -15.33
C ASP A 345 -9.17 -2.72 -14.37
N CYS A 346 -7.85 -2.74 -14.55
CA CYS A 346 -6.91 -3.52 -13.75
C CYS A 346 -6.83 -3.08 -12.29
N LEU A 347 -7.49 -1.97 -11.93
CA LEU A 347 -7.69 -1.56 -10.54
C LEU A 347 -8.88 -2.29 -9.88
N ARG A 348 -9.74 -2.95 -10.67
CA ARG A 348 -10.96 -3.64 -10.21
C ARG A 348 -10.93 -5.15 -10.39
N VAL A 349 -10.08 -5.66 -11.28
CA VAL A 349 -9.91 -7.08 -11.53
C VAL A 349 -8.42 -7.43 -11.49
N PRO A 350 -8.03 -8.60 -10.96
CA PRO A 350 -6.63 -8.97 -10.87
C PRO A 350 -6.05 -9.08 -12.28
N CYS A 351 -5.17 -8.17 -12.66
CA CYS A 351 -4.50 -8.20 -13.95
C CYS A 351 -3.07 -8.71 -13.83
N ALA A 352 -2.57 -9.28 -14.92
CA ALA A 352 -1.15 -9.55 -15.10
C ALA A 352 -0.76 -9.25 -16.56
N ALA A 353 0.45 -8.73 -16.76
CA ALA A 353 1.02 -8.54 -18.08
C ALA A 353 2.04 -9.65 -18.35
N LEU A 354 1.76 -10.47 -19.37
CA LEU A 354 2.76 -11.39 -19.91
C LEU A 354 3.68 -10.61 -20.84
N THR A 355 4.99 -10.66 -20.56
CA THR A 355 5.99 -9.94 -21.35
C THR A 355 7.05 -10.88 -21.91
N PHE A 356 7.49 -10.61 -23.13
CA PHE A 356 8.46 -11.42 -23.87
C PHE A 356 9.60 -10.56 -24.39
N ASP A 357 10.82 -10.90 -24.01
CA ASP A 357 12.05 -10.20 -24.38
C ASP A 357 12.84 -10.95 -25.46
N ASP A 358 13.82 -10.27 -26.07
CA ASP A 358 14.78 -10.75 -27.07
C ASP A 358 14.24 -11.15 -28.45
N GLY A 359 12.92 -11.19 -28.60
CA GLY A 359 12.26 -11.44 -29.87
C GLY A 359 12.32 -10.25 -30.86
N PRO A 360 11.72 -10.42 -32.05
CA PRO A 360 11.06 -11.64 -32.54
C PRO A 360 12.05 -12.71 -33.03
N GLY A 361 11.63 -13.98 -33.00
CA GLY A 361 12.40 -15.12 -33.48
C GLY A 361 11.52 -16.31 -33.87
N GLU A 362 12.12 -17.50 -33.97
CA GLU A 362 11.43 -18.72 -34.42
C GLU A 362 10.27 -19.16 -33.51
N GLY A 363 10.35 -18.84 -32.21
CA GLY A 363 9.32 -19.19 -31.21
C GLY A 363 8.12 -18.23 -31.19
N THR A 364 8.32 -16.97 -31.60
CA THR A 364 7.31 -15.90 -31.56
C THR A 364 5.98 -16.28 -32.22
N PRO A 365 5.93 -16.91 -33.41
CA PRO A 365 4.65 -17.29 -34.03
C PRO A 365 3.80 -18.22 -33.16
N ALA A 366 4.43 -19.17 -32.47
CA ALA A 366 3.74 -20.12 -31.60
C ALA A 366 3.22 -19.45 -30.32
N VAL A 367 3.94 -18.47 -29.79
CA VAL A 367 3.48 -17.64 -28.66
C VAL A 367 2.25 -16.82 -29.06
N LEU A 368 2.29 -16.18 -30.24
CA LEU A 368 1.16 -15.43 -30.79
C LEU A 368 -0.07 -16.32 -31.01
N ASP A 369 0.12 -17.53 -31.56
CA ASP A 369 -0.95 -18.51 -31.73
C ASP A 369 -1.57 -18.89 -30.37
N ALA A 370 -0.74 -19.19 -29.36
CA ALA A 370 -1.21 -19.56 -28.02
C ALA A 370 -2.00 -18.43 -27.32
N LEU A 371 -1.56 -17.18 -27.48
CA LEU A 371 -2.26 -15.99 -26.99
C LEU A 371 -3.62 -15.81 -27.70
N ALA A 372 -3.63 -15.92 -29.03
CA ALA A 372 -4.84 -15.79 -29.84
C ALA A 372 -5.89 -16.86 -29.52
N GLU A 373 -5.48 -18.12 -29.38
CA GLU A 373 -6.36 -19.24 -29.00
C GLU A 373 -7.09 -19.02 -27.67
N ARG A 374 -6.45 -18.28 -26.75
CA ARG A 374 -6.95 -18.02 -25.40
C ARG A 374 -7.50 -16.60 -25.22
N GLN A 375 -7.59 -15.84 -26.31
CA GLN A 375 -8.03 -14.44 -26.31
C GLN A 375 -7.25 -13.57 -25.30
N ALA A 376 -5.97 -13.90 -25.11
CA ALA A 376 -5.05 -13.19 -24.24
C ALA A 376 -4.18 -12.22 -25.07
N ARG A 377 -3.60 -11.23 -24.40
CA ARG A 377 -2.64 -10.31 -25.01
C ARG A 377 -1.36 -10.27 -24.19
N GLY A 378 -0.25 -10.03 -24.89
CA GLY A 378 1.06 -9.85 -24.29
C GLY A 378 1.73 -8.57 -24.76
N THR A 379 2.88 -8.29 -24.17
CA THR A 379 3.78 -7.19 -24.56
C THR A 379 5.12 -7.75 -24.98
N PHE A 380 5.61 -7.37 -26.15
CA PHE A 380 6.86 -7.87 -26.72
C PHE A 380 7.90 -6.77 -26.72
N PHE A 381 8.97 -6.90 -25.93
CA PHE A 381 10.10 -5.99 -25.94
C PHE A 381 11.08 -6.45 -27.02
N VAL A 382 11.06 -5.75 -28.14
CA VAL A 382 11.72 -6.18 -29.38
C VAL A 382 13.12 -5.58 -29.50
N MET A 383 14.08 -6.39 -29.92
CA MET A 383 15.39 -5.91 -30.35
C MET A 383 15.31 -5.22 -31.73
N GLY A 384 15.80 -3.99 -31.82
CA GLY A 384 15.72 -3.19 -33.04
C GLY A 384 16.37 -3.82 -34.26
N GLN A 385 17.47 -4.55 -34.09
CA GLN A 385 18.15 -5.25 -35.19
C GLN A 385 17.30 -6.35 -35.84
N LEU A 386 16.29 -6.89 -35.14
CA LEU A 386 15.42 -7.95 -35.62
C LEU A 386 14.13 -7.42 -36.27
N ALA A 387 13.75 -6.17 -36.00
CA ALA A 387 12.54 -5.57 -36.57
C ALA A 387 12.50 -5.59 -38.12
N PRO A 388 13.61 -5.28 -38.85
CA PRO A 388 13.63 -5.39 -40.31
C PRO A 388 13.61 -6.83 -40.85
N GLU A 389 14.03 -7.80 -40.04
CA GLU A 389 14.10 -9.22 -40.43
C GLU A 389 12.74 -9.92 -40.28
N TYR A 390 11.91 -9.47 -39.33
CA TYR A 390 10.59 -10.05 -39.04
C TYR A 390 9.44 -9.03 -39.06
N PRO A 391 9.32 -8.19 -40.11
CA PRO A 391 8.31 -7.13 -40.14
C PRO A 391 6.87 -7.67 -40.19
N GLU A 392 6.66 -8.88 -40.71
CA GLU A 392 5.37 -9.57 -40.67
C GLU A 392 4.95 -9.96 -39.25
N LEU A 393 5.88 -10.39 -38.40
CA LEU A 393 5.57 -10.74 -37.01
C LEU A 393 5.25 -9.49 -36.19
N LEU A 394 5.98 -8.39 -36.38
CA LEU A 394 5.66 -7.13 -35.73
C LEU A 394 4.28 -6.60 -36.17
N ARG A 395 3.94 -6.66 -37.46
CA ARG A 395 2.58 -6.30 -37.92
C ARG A 395 1.51 -7.21 -37.36
N ARG A 396 1.81 -8.50 -37.25
CA ARG A 396 0.92 -9.50 -36.64
C ARG A 396 0.66 -9.18 -35.17
N MET A 397 1.70 -8.83 -34.40
CA MET A 397 1.56 -8.37 -33.01
C MET A 397 0.57 -7.21 -32.89
N VAL A 398 0.72 -6.18 -33.73
CA VAL A 398 -0.20 -5.02 -33.75
C VAL A 398 -1.62 -5.43 -34.15
N ALA A 399 -1.75 -6.23 -35.21
CA ALA A 399 -3.05 -6.66 -35.73
C ALA A 399 -3.83 -7.53 -34.73
N GLU A 400 -3.13 -8.31 -33.90
CA GLU A 400 -3.70 -9.16 -32.86
C GLU A 400 -3.88 -8.43 -31.51
N GLY A 401 -3.57 -7.12 -31.47
CA GLY A 401 -3.81 -6.26 -30.31
C GLY A 401 -2.76 -6.39 -29.20
N HIS A 402 -1.59 -6.94 -29.50
CA HIS A 402 -0.45 -6.95 -28.58
C HIS A 402 0.27 -5.60 -28.57
N GLN A 403 1.05 -5.36 -27.52
CA GLN A 403 1.88 -4.17 -27.41
C GLN A 403 3.32 -4.47 -27.77
N ILE A 404 3.99 -3.52 -28.43
CA ILE A 404 5.41 -3.59 -28.77
C ILE A 404 6.17 -2.56 -27.94
N GLY A 405 7.14 -3.03 -27.15
CA GLY A 405 8.12 -2.24 -26.42
C GLY A 405 9.50 -2.28 -27.08
N ASN A 406 10.38 -1.39 -26.67
CA ASN A 406 11.75 -1.29 -27.18
C ASN A 406 12.73 -2.02 -26.24
N HIS A 407 13.55 -2.94 -26.78
CA HIS A 407 14.56 -3.67 -26.02
C HIS A 407 15.98 -3.39 -26.51
N THR A 408 16.26 -2.15 -26.91
CA THR A 408 17.52 -1.68 -27.52
C THR A 408 17.78 -2.30 -28.90
N TRP A 409 18.83 -1.85 -29.57
CA TRP A 409 19.15 -2.30 -30.91
C TRP A 409 19.59 -3.77 -30.94
N LYS A 410 20.46 -4.15 -30.02
CA LYS A 410 21.14 -5.46 -30.02
C LYS A 410 21.44 -6.01 -28.62
N HIS A 411 20.70 -5.57 -27.61
CA HIS A 411 20.81 -6.02 -26.22
C HIS A 411 22.09 -5.56 -25.49
N ASP A 412 22.51 -4.31 -25.72
CA ASP A 412 23.65 -3.72 -24.98
C ASP A 412 23.23 -3.30 -23.55
N ASP A 413 24.14 -3.44 -22.58
CA ASP A 413 23.92 -2.99 -21.20
C ASP A 413 23.96 -1.45 -21.12
N LEU A 414 22.78 -0.84 -20.92
CA LEU A 414 22.61 0.60 -20.91
C LEU A 414 23.38 1.28 -19.77
N SER A 415 23.66 0.59 -18.66
CA SER A 415 24.41 1.17 -17.53
C SER A 415 25.87 1.47 -17.88
N THR A 416 26.38 0.88 -18.96
CA THR A 416 27.76 1.05 -19.44
C THR A 416 27.89 2.05 -20.58
N MET A 417 26.77 2.56 -21.10
CA MET A 417 26.70 3.45 -22.25
C MET A 417 26.66 4.92 -21.82
N SER A 418 27.06 5.82 -22.71
CA SER A 418 26.82 7.26 -22.52
C SER A 418 25.36 7.62 -22.81
N ALA A 419 24.84 8.68 -22.19
CA ALA A 419 23.49 9.17 -22.45
C ALA A 419 23.20 9.45 -23.93
N GLU A 420 24.21 9.89 -24.70
CA GLU A 420 24.09 10.10 -26.15
C GLU A 420 23.93 8.76 -26.89
N ALA A 421 24.76 7.77 -26.58
CA ALA A 421 24.66 6.44 -27.18
C ALA A 421 23.32 5.76 -26.85
N VAL A 422 22.81 5.95 -25.63
CA VAL A 422 21.48 5.45 -25.24
C VAL A 422 20.39 6.08 -26.11
N ARG A 423 20.37 7.41 -26.27
CA ARG A 423 19.37 8.10 -27.11
C ARG A 423 19.41 7.59 -28.55
N GLU A 424 20.61 7.47 -29.12
CA GLU A 424 20.79 6.97 -30.49
C GLU A 424 20.28 5.53 -30.65
N ASP A 425 20.56 4.66 -29.68
CA ASP A 425 20.13 3.27 -29.71
C ASP A 425 18.59 3.12 -29.62
N ILE A 426 17.98 3.82 -28.66
CA ILE A 426 16.54 3.81 -28.45
C ILE A 426 15.81 4.39 -29.67
N GLU A 427 16.27 5.51 -30.21
CA GLU A 427 15.67 6.15 -31.39
C GLU A 427 15.81 5.27 -32.64
N ARG A 428 16.99 4.69 -32.86
CA ARG A 428 17.23 3.77 -33.99
C ARG A 428 16.31 2.55 -33.92
N THR A 429 16.10 2.02 -32.72
CA THR A 429 15.20 0.88 -32.50
C THR A 429 13.74 1.27 -32.72
N ALA A 430 13.32 2.43 -32.23
CA ALA A 430 11.96 2.96 -32.44
C ALA A 430 11.67 3.17 -33.94
N ASP A 431 12.62 3.73 -34.69
CA ASP A 431 12.50 3.95 -36.13
C ASP A 431 12.39 2.62 -36.91
N ALA A 432 13.15 1.60 -36.52
CA ALA A 432 13.07 0.28 -37.15
C ALA A 432 11.72 -0.40 -36.88
N ILE A 433 11.18 -0.29 -35.67
CA ILE A 433 9.86 -0.82 -35.30
C ILE A 433 8.76 -0.06 -36.04
N GLU A 434 8.83 1.28 -36.10
CA GLU A 434 7.86 2.09 -36.83
C GLU A 434 7.88 1.79 -38.33
N ALA A 435 9.05 1.63 -38.93
CA ALA A 435 9.18 1.23 -40.33
C ALA A 435 8.60 -0.17 -40.61
N ALA A 436 8.75 -1.10 -39.66
CA ALA A 436 8.26 -2.47 -39.80
C ALA A 436 6.74 -2.58 -39.63
N ALA A 437 6.19 -1.99 -38.55
CA ALA A 437 4.81 -2.19 -38.10
C ALA A 437 3.91 -0.95 -38.11
N GLY A 438 4.45 0.24 -38.38
CA GLY A 438 3.68 1.48 -38.39
C GLY A 438 3.26 1.98 -37.02
N VAL A 439 3.87 1.45 -35.95
CA VAL A 439 3.67 1.89 -34.56
C VAL A 439 5.01 2.24 -33.94
N ARG A 440 5.05 3.29 -33.12
CA ARG A 440 6.27 3.69 -32.40
C ARG A 440 6.16 3.20 -30.94
N PRO A 441 7.16 2.47 -30.41
CA PRO A 441 7.15 2.03 -29.02
C PRO A 441 7.07 3.22 -28.06
N THR A 442 6.30 3.08 -26.99
CA THR A 442 6.10 4.11 -25.96
C THR A 442 6.80 3.78 -24.64
N MET A 443 7.56 2.68 -24.60
CA MET A 443 8.22 2.16 -23.42
C MET A 443 9.48 1.40 -23.81
N VAL A 444 10.44 1.38 -22.89
CA VAL A 444 11.72 0.68 -23.04
C VAL A 444 11.85 -0.34 -21.93
N ARG A 445 12.42 -1.51 -22.20
CA ARG A 445 12.96 -2.38 -21.16
C ARG A 445 14.48 -2.40 -21.27
N PRO A 446 15.24 -1.90 -20.28
CA PRO A 446 16.69 -2.01 -20.28
C PRO A 446 17.12 -3.49 -20.25
N PRO A 447 18.01 -3.93 -21.15
CA PRO A 447 18.67 -5.23 -21.08
C PRO A 447 19.23 -5.50 -19.68
N TYR A 448 19.05 -6.72 -19.19
CA TYR A 448 19.46 -7.14 -17.84
C TYR A 448 18.81 -6.37 -16.68
N GLY A 449 17.84 -5.48 -16.96
CA GLY A 449 17.34 -4.51 -15.99
C GLY A 449 18.36 -3.44 -15.59
N ALA A 450 19.47 -3.31 -16.34
CA ALA A 450 20.61 -2.50 -15.96
C ALA A 450 20.51 -1.07 -16.51
N TYR A 451 20.53 -0.09 -15.60
CA TYR A 451 20.60 1.33 -15.93
C TYR A 451 21.30 2.12 -14.82
N THR A 452 21.62 3.38 -15.12
CA THR A 452 21.99 4.41 -14.15
C THR A 452 20.95 5.52 -14.23
N GLN A 453 20.92 6.44 -13.26
CA GLN A 453 20.01 7.59 -13.34
C GLN A 453 20.22 8.40 -14.64
N GLU A 454 21.47 8.60 -15.05
CA GLU A 454 21.79 9.33 -16.27
C GLU A 454 21.25 8.62 -17.53
N THR A 455 21.37 7.30 -17.58
CA THR A 455 20.93 6.51 -18.75
C THR A 455 19.43 6.29 -18.76
N LEU A 456 18.78 6.27 -17.59
CA LEU A 456 17.33 6.26 -17.43
C LEU A 456 16.70 7.56 -17.96
N GLU A 457 17.24 8.73 -17.58
CA GLU A 457 16.83 10.04 -18.10
C GLU A 457 17.06 10.17 -19.62
N ALA A 458 18.03 9.43 -20.16
CA ALA A 458 18.34 9.43 -21.59
C ALA A 458 17.36 8.60 -22.44
N LEU A 459 16.49 7.76 -21.85
CA LEU A 459 15.58 6.90 -22.61
C LEU A 459 14.51 7.68 -23.38
N GLY A 460 14.04 8.81 -22.85
CA GLY A 460 12.90 9.55 -23.43
C GLY A 460 11.56 8.82 -23.35
N ALA A 461 11.51 7.68 -22.68
CA ALA A 461 10.34 6.84 -22.43
C ALA A 461 10.51 6.14 -21.06
N PRO A 462 9.44 5.65 -20.43
CA PRO A 462 9.56 4.89 -19.18
C PRO A 462 10.33 3.58 -19.39
N ALA A 463 11.12 3.21 -18.37
CA ALA A 463 11.71 1.89 -18.26
C ALA A 463 10.75 0.93 -17.57
N ILE A 464 10.40 -0.18 -18.23
CA ILE A 464 9.52 -1.22 -17.70
C ILE A 464 10.37 -2.45 -17.37
N LEU A 465 10.47 -2.78 -16.09
CA LEU A 465 11.11 -3.99 -15.57
C LEU A 465 10.05 -5.08 -15.36
N TRP A 466 10.25 -5.95 -14.37
CA TRP A 466 9.36 -7.06 -14.05
C TRP A 466 9.31 -7.33 -12.54
N SER A 467 8.13 -7.75 -12.07
CA SER A 467 7.88 -8.11 -10.68
C SER A 467 7.91 -9.63 -10.48
N ASN A 468 7.89 -10.40 -11.57
CA ASN A 468 8.03 -11.85 -11.57
C ASN A 468 9.03 -12.24 -12.67
N ASP A 469 10.24 -12.66 -12.25
CA ASP A 469 11.23 -13.28 -13.14
C ASP A 469 11.03 -14.79 -13.13
N THR A 470 10.61 -15.35 -14.25
CA THR A 470 10.44 -16.80 -14.37
C THR A 470 11.74 -17.58 -14.34
N MET A 471 12.88 -16.91 -14.50
CA MET A 471 14.22 -17.49 -14.62
C MET A 471 14.31 -18.50 -15.78
N ASP A 472 13.53 -18.31 -16.84
CA ASP A 472 13.48 -19.20 -18.01
C ASP A 472 14.78 -19.19 -18.83
N TRP A 473 15.40 -18.01 -18.95
CA TRP A 473 16.72 -17.79 -19.55
C TRP A 473 17.83 -18.60 -18.86
N HIS A 474 17.70 -18.87 -17.56
CA HIS A 474 18.66 -19.63 -16.77
C HIS A 474 18.29 -21.11 -16.63
N SER A 475 17.05 -21.41 -16.24
CA SER A 475 16.63 -22.75 -15.85
C SER A 475 16.39 -23.69 -17.01
N ARG A 476 15.94 -23.19 -18.17
CA ARG A 476 15.61 -24.00 -19.36
C ARG A 476 14.70 -25.18 -19.03
N ASP A 477 13.73 -24.95 -18.14
CA ASP A 477 12.78 -25.97 -17.69
C ASP A 477 11.35 -25.42 -17.82
N THR A 478 10.58 -26.02 -18.75
CA THR A 478 9.20 -25.62 -19.02
C THR A 478 8.34 -25.63 -17.77
N ARG A 479 8.42 -26.69 -16.96
CA ARG A 479 7.57 -26.84 -15.78
C ARG A 479 7.93 -25.81 -14.71
N ARG A 480 9.22 -25.55 -14.49
CA ARG A 480 9.66 -24.51 -13.56
C ARG A 480 9.17 -23.13 -14.01
N THR A 481 9.32 -22.83 -15.30
CA THR A 481 8.85 -21.58 -15.90
C THR A 481 7.35 -21.41 -15.70
N VAL A 482 6.56 -22.46 -15.96
CA VAL A 482 5.11 -22.48 -15.72
C VAL A 482 4.78 -22.26 -14.24
N THR A 483 5.42 -22.98 -13.33
CA THR A 483 5.18 -22.85 -11.89
C THR A 483 5.45 -21.43 -11.40
N VAL A 484 6.61 -20.85 -11.74
CA VAL A 484 6.96 -19.48 -11.30
C VAL A 484 5.99 -18.45 -11.90
N ALA A 485 5.75 -18.53 -13.21
CA ALA A 485 4.83 -17.61 -13.88
C ALA A 485 3.39 -17.70 -13.35
N THR A 486 2.93 -18.88 -12.93
CA THR A 486 1.55 -19.10 -12.50
C THR A 486 1.35 -19.00 -11.01
N GLU A 487 2.31 -19.35 -10.15
CA GLU A 487 2.13 -19.37 -8.69
C GLU A 487 2.65 -18.09 -8.03
N GLU A 488 3.72 -17.50 -8.56
CA GLU A 488 4.37 -16.33 -7.95
C GLU A 488 3.77 -15.00 -8.45
N THR A 489 3.02 -15.02 -9.56
CA THR A 489 2.33 -13.83 -10.08
C THR A 489 1.25 -13.35 -9.12
N ARG A 490 1.34 -12.06 -8.80
CA ARG A 490 0.37 -11.29 -8.01
C ARG A 490 -0.44 -10.35 -8.92
N PRO A 491 -1.62 -9.86 -8.51
CA PRO A 491 -2.32 -8.77 -9.20
C PRO A 491 -1.38 -7.59 -9.45
N GLY A 492 -1.41 -7.02 -10.64
CA GLY A 492 -0.44 -6.00 -11.06
C GLY A 492 0.89 -6.57 -11.58
N GLY A 493 1.05 -7.90 -11.60
CA GLY A 493 2.33 -8.52 -11.93
C GLY A 493 2.73 -8.35 -13.40
N ILE A 494 4.00 -8.01 -13.62
CA ILE A 494 4.65 -8.04 -14.94
C ILE A 494 5.58 -9.26 -14.97
N VAL A 495 5.24 -10.24 -15.79
CA VAL A 495 5.93 -11.53 -15.89
C VAL A 495 6.98 -11.46 -17.00
N LEU A 496 8.26 -11.60 -16.65
CA LEU A 496 9.38 -11.67 -17.59
C LEU A 496 9.57 -13.10 -18.12
N MET A 497 9.57 -13.22 -19.45
CA MET A 497 9.85 -14.44 -20.21
C MET A 497 10.60 -14.09 -21.50
N HIS A 498 11.13 -15.11 -22.19
CA HIS A 498 11.86 -14.96 -23.45
C HIS A 498 11.29 -15.92 -24.51
N ASP A 499 10.71 -15.38 -25.58
CA ASP A 499 10.07 -16.18 -26.65
C ASP A 499 11.07 -16.80 -27.64
N ILE A 500 12.36 -16.59 -27.41
CA ILE A 500 13.47 -17.21 -28.12
C ILE A 500 13.86 -18.60 -27.56
N HIS A 501 13.17 -19.09 -26.53
CA HIS A 501 13.49 -20.34 -25.85
C HIS A 501 12.37 -21.39 -26.05
N PRO A 502 12.68 -22.56 -26.62
CA PRO A 502 11.64 -23.56 -26.93
C PRO A 502 10.93 -24.06 -25.66
N GLU A 503 11.63 -24.11 -24.52
CA GLU A 503 11.04 -24.50 -23.24
C GLU A 503 10.02 -23.48 -22.74
N THR A 504 10.28 -22.19 -22.92
CA THR A 504 9.34 -21.11 -22.61
C THR A 504 8.13 -21.17 -23.54
N VAL A 505 8.37 -21.27 -24.85
CA VAL A 505 7.32 -21.36 -25.87
C VAL A 505 6.38 -22.54 -25.60
N ALA A 506 6.93 -23.68 -25.20
CA ALA A 506 6.14 -24.86 -24.84
C ALA A 506 5.29 -24.66 -23.57
N GLY A 507 5.71 -23.80 -22.65
CA GLY A 507 5.03 -23.51 -21.38
C GLY A 507 3.97 -22.41 -21.48
N VAL A 508 4.05 -21.51 -22.46
CA VAL A 508 3.11 -20.37 -22.62
C VAL A 508 1.63 -20.79 -22.55
N PRO A 509 1.17 -21.87 -23.23
CA PRO A 509 -0.21 -22.33 -23.12
C PRO A 509 -0.65 -22.59 -21.67
N ASP A 510 0.17 -23.33 -20.91
CA ASP A 510 -0.11 -23.69 -19.52
C ASP A 510 -0.01 -22.48 -18.58
N ILE A 511 0.87 -21.52 -18.89
CA ILE A 511 0.98 -20.25 -18.14
C ILE A 511 -0.31 -19.43 -18.27
N ILE A 512 -0.80 -19.26 -19.50
CA ILE A 512 -2.04 -18.53 -19.76
C ILE A 512 -3.20 -19.24 -19.05
N ASP A 513 -3.33 -20.56 -19.23
CA ASP A 513 -4.42 -21.34 -18.64
C ASP A 513 -4.37 -21.29 -17.10
N GLY A 514 -3.18 -21.39 -16.50
CA GLY A 514 -2.99 -21.32 -15.05
C GLY A 514 -3.35 -19.96 -14.46
N LEU A 515 -2.94 -18.86 -15.11
CA LEU A 515 -3.28 -17.51 -14.66
C LEU A 515 -4.77 -17.19 -14.83
N LEU A 516 -5.37 -17.59 -15.95
CA LEU A 516 -6.81 -17.46 -16.16
C LEU A 516 -7.60 -18.27 -15.12
N ALA A 517 -7.16 -19.48 -14.78
CA ALA A 517 -7.78 -20.32 -13.75
C ALA A 517 -7.67 -19.69 -12.34
N ARG A 518 -6.62 -18.92 -12.08
CA ARG A 518 -6.46 -18.10 -10.87
C ARG A 518 -7.27 -16.79 -10.91
N GLY A 519 -8.03 -16.54 -11.97
CA GLY A 519 -8.93 -15.40 -12.12
C GLY A 519 -8.28 -14.16 -12.72
N PHE A 520 -7.02 -14.24 -13.18
CA PHE A 520 -6.35 -13.08 -13.77
C PHE A 520 -6.95 -12.68 -15.11
N ARG A 521 -6.91 -11.37 -15.40
CA ARG A 521 -7.06 -10.82 -16.74
C ARG A 521 -5.68 -10.53 -17.32
N LEU A 522 -5.40 -11.13 -18.47
CA LEU A 522 -4.13 -10.95 -19.15
C LEU A 522 -4.23 -9.75 -20.10
N VAL A 523 -3.41 -8.74 -19.83
CA VAL A 523 -3.45 -7.43 -20.47
C VAL A 523 -2.07 -7.06 -21.02
N THR A 524 -2.03 -6.06 -21.89
CA THR A 524 -0.74 -5.45 -22.26
C THR A 524 -0.19 -4.63 -21.08
N VAL A 525 1.10 -4.31 -21.10
CA VAL A 525 1.73 -3.46 -20.07
C VAL A 525 1.03 -2.10 -20.01
N GLY A 526 0.76 -1.46 -21.14
CA GLY A 526 0.07 -0.17 -21.19
C GLY A 526 -1.33 -0.22 -20.58
N GLU A 527 -2.06 -1.32 -20.77
CA GLU A 527 -3.37 -1.53 -20.14
C GLU A 527 -3.29 -1.84 -18.66
N LEU A 528 -2.21 -2.49 -18.22
CA LEU A 528 -1.93 -2.72 -16.81
C LEU A 528 -1.76 -1.38 -16.07
N TYR A 529 -1.00 -0.44 -16.68
CA TYR A 529 -0.83 0.92 -16.17
C TYR A 529 -2.07 1.82 -16.36
N GLY A 530 -2.89 1.55 -17.36
CA GLY A 530 -4.11 2.31 -17.65
C GLY A 530 -3.83 3.81 -17.84
N GLU A 531 -4.52 4.65 -17.06
CA GLU A 531 -4.38 6.11 -17.11
C GLU A 531 -3.16 6.65 -16.35
N ASN A 532 -2.42 5.79 -15.63
CA ASN A 532 -1.26 6.17 -14.83
C ASN A 532 0.05 5.51 -15.32
N PRO A 533 0.47 5.72 -16.57
CA PRO A 533 1.74 5.21 -17.04
C PRO A 533 2.92 5.96 -16.39
N PRO A 534 4.04 5.28 -16.12
CA PRO A 534 5.26 5.90 -15.64
C PRO A 534 5.77 6.94 -16.62
N GLY A 535 6.36 8.00 -16.07
CA GLY A 535 6.92 9.10 -16.83
C GLY A 535 8.21 8.71 -17.58
N PRO A 536 8.59 9.49 -18.60
CA PRO A 536 9.94 9.39 -19.17
C PRO A 536 11.01 9.59 -18.10
N GLY A 537 12.02 8.72 -18.07
CA GLY A 537 13.07 8.78 -17.05
C GLY A 537 12.69 8.15 -15.71
N GLU A 538 11.54 7.48 -15.63
CA GLU A 538 11.16 6.64 -14.49
C GLU A 538 11.35 5.16 -14.82
N ALA A 539 11.75 4.38 -13.82
CA ALA A 539 11.76 2.92 -13.88
C ALA A 539 10.56 2.38 -13.11
N SER A 540 9.94 1.33 -13.66
CA SER A 540 8.65 0.84 -13.20
C SER A 540 8.55 -0.69 -13.27
N GLY A 541 7.73 -1.27 -12.41
CA GLY A 541 7.44 -2.70 -12.41
C GLY A 541 8.52 -3.59 -11.86
N CYS A 542 9.37 -3.13 -10.93
CA CYS A 542 10.35 -3.96 -10.21
C CYS A 542 9.92 -4.22 -8.76
N LEU A 543 10.54 -5.20 -8.09
CA LEU A 543 10.20 -5.60 -6.71
C LEU A 543 10.61 -4.56 -5.64
N ASP A 544 11.58 -3.68 -5.92
CA ASP A 544 12.08 -2.64 -4.98
C ASP A 544 12.45 -1.35 -5.74
N GLY A 545 11.94 -0.17 -5.31
CA GLY A 545 12.46 1.15 -5.73
C GLY A 545 12.03 1.66 -7.11
N CYS A 546 11.02 1.04 -7.75
CA CYS A 546 10.42 1.50 -9.00
C CYS A 546 8.94 1.89 -8.81
N VAL A 547 8.41 2.72 -9.72
CA VAL A 547 6.96 2.96 -9.82
C VAL A 547 6.25 1.63 -10.06
N SER A 548 5.14 1.34 -9.38
CA SER A 548 4.42 0.07 -9.56
C SER A 548 3.34 0.23 -10.63
N PRO A 549 3.14 -0.75 -11.54
CA PRO A 549 2.15 -0.70 -12.62
C PRO A 549 0.72 -0.45 -12.25
N THR A 550 0.41 -0.67 -11.00
CA THR A 550 -0.93 -0.48 -10.46
C THR A 550 -0.87 0.18 -9.08
N GLY A 551 0.30 0.72 -8.71
CA GLY A 551 0.55 1.31 -7.39
C GLY A 551 0.54 0.30 -6.22
N TYR A 552 0.69 -1.01 -6.49
CA TYR A 552 0.86 -2.06 -5.46
C TYR A 552 2.29 -2.13 -4.94
#